data_AF-A0A8J3YGE8-F1
#
_entry.id   AF-A0A8J3YGE8-F1
#
_cell.length_a   1.000
_cell.length_b   1.000
_cell.length_c   1.000
_cell.angle_alpha   90.00
_cell.angle_beta   90.00
_cell.angle_gamma   90.00
#
_symmetry.space_group_name_H-M   'P 1'
#
loop_
_entity.id
_entity.type
_entity.pdbx_description
1 polymer ?
#
loop_
_entity_poly.entity_id
_entity_poly.type
_entity_poly.pdbx_seq_one_letter_code
_entity_poly.pdbx_strand_id
1 'polypeptide(L)'
;MASLVPGDYPTEATLHDLVEQTPQLLPLAGSPRLTVLGREVRLGTGRVDLIAVESSGRLVIVEVKLAGNSETRRAVVAQVLSYAAYLQGLAVGQLETAVLASHLAARGWATEAVGRRRVRTAAGRRVSPSCRA
;
A
#
# COMPACT_ATOMS: atom_id res chain seq x y z
N MET A 1 2.27 -32.41 15.68
CA MET A 1 2.11 -31.03 15.15
C MET A 1 0.62 -30.73 15.16
N ALA A 2 0.16 -29.77 15.96
CA ALA A 2 -1.25 -29.40 15.99
C ALA A 2 -1.61 -28.70 14.67
N SER A 3 -2.59 -29.25 13.94
CA SER A 3 -3.15 -28.62 12.76
C SER A 3 -4.00 -27.44 13.21
N LEU A 4 -3.72 -26.24 12.68
CA LEU A 4 -4.64 -25.12 12.82
C LEU A 4 -5.87 -25.42 11.98
N VAL A 5 -7.06 -25.30 12.57
CA VAL A 5 -8.31 -25.36 11.82
C VAL A 5 -8.54 -23.99 11.21
N PRO A 6 -8.78 -23.87 9.89
CA PRO A 6 -9.13 -22.59 9.28
C PRO A 6 -10.37 -22.01 9.94
N GLY A 7 -10.27 -20.81 10.50
CA GLY A 7 -11.39 -20.06 11.04
C GLY A 7 -11.76 -18.91 10.10
N ASP A 8 -13.05 -18.55 10.08
CA ASP A 8 -13.53 -17.38 9.36
C ASP A 8 -13.16 -16.09 10.11
N TYR A 9 -13.05 -14.99 9.38
CA TYR A 9 -12.89 -13.67 9.96
C TYR A 9 -14.27 -13.10 10.34
N PRO A 10 -14.41 -12.48 11.52
CA PRO A 10 -15.71 -12.01 12.00
C PRO A 10 -16.27 -10.83 11.17
N THR A 11 -15.40 -10.00 10.60
CA THR A 11 -15.80 -8.85 9.77
C THR A 11 -14.80 -8.56 8.66
N GLU A 12 -15.24 -7.85 7.62
CA GLU A 12 -14.36 -7.29 6.58
C GLU A 12 -13.31 -6.35 7.18
N ALA A 13 -13.70 -5.54 8.17
CA ALA A 13 -12.78 -4.62 8.85
C ALA A 13 -11.64 -5.36 9.57
N THR A 14 -11.94 -6.49 10.23
CA THR A 14 -10.91 -7.31 10.89
C THR A 14 -9.90 -7.87 9.89
N LEU A 15 -10.38 -8.36 8.74
CA LEU A 15 -9.50 -8.84 7.68
C LEU A 15 -8.70 -7.69 7.07
N HIS A 16 -9.33 -6.52 6.87
CA HIS A 16 -8.68 -5.32 6.33
C HIS A 16 -7.54 -4.85 7.21
N ASP A 17 -7.77 -4.74 8.52
CA ASP A 17 -6.75 -4.35 9.49
C ASP A 17 -5.57 -5.32 9.52
N LEU A 18 -5.84 -6.62 9.44
CA LEU A 18 -4.81 -7.66 9.41
C LEU A 18 -3.95 -7.58 8.14
N VAL A 19 -4.58 -7.37 6.99
CA VAL A 19 -3.86 -7.22 5.72
C VAL A 19 -3.06 -5.91 5.69
N GLU A 20 -3.55 -4.83 6.30
CA GLU A 20 -2.80 -3.58 6.42
C GLU A 20 -1.55 -3.74 7.29
N GLN A 21 -1.70 -4.38 8.45
CA GLN A 21 -0.63 -4.52 9.43
C GLN A 21 0.43 -5.55 9.00
N THR A 22 0.01 -6.59 8.28
CA THR A 22 0.92 -7.65 7.84
C THR A 22 0.57 -8.09 6.41
N PRO A 23 0.83 -7.24 5.40
CA PRO A 23 0.50 -7.54 4.00
C PRO A 23 1.30 -8.74 3.45
N GLN A 24 2.39 -9.12 4.13
CA GLN A 24 3.20 -10.30 3.77
C GLN A 24 2.48 -11.63 4.07
N LEU A 25 1.37 -11.62 4.81
CA LEU A 25 0.52 -12.80 5.01
C LEU A 25 -0.30 -13.15 3.76
N LEU A 26 -0.45 -12.22 2.81
CA LEU A 26 -1.18 -12.50 1.59
C LEU A 26 -0.45 -13.59 0.77
N PRO A 27 -1.15 -14.67 0.37
CA PRO A 27 -0.55 -15.78 -0.39
C PRO A 27 -0.38 -15.41 -1.87
N LEU A 28 0.45 -14.40 -2.14
CA LEU A 28 0.74 -13.90 -3.47
C LEU A 28 1.85 -14.72 -4.13
N ALA A 29 1.68 -15.00 -5.41
CA ALA A 29 2.71 -15.69 -6.20
C ALA A 29 4.02 -14.89 -6.18
N GLY A 30 5.14 -15.59 -5.93
CA GLY A 30 6.46 -14.97 -5.84
C GLY A 30 6.77 -14.27 -4.52
N SER A 31 5.86 -14.30 -3.53
CA SER A 31 6.05 -13.72 -2.19
C SER A 31 6.63 -12.30 -2.21
N PRO A 32 6.00 -11.36 -2.94
CA PRO A 32 6.46 -9.99 -3.05
C PRO A 32 6.52 -9.31 -1.68
N ARG A 33 7.57 -8.51 -1.44
CA ARG A 33 7.61 -7.62 -0.29
C ARG A 33 6.75 -6.39 -0.58
N LEU A 34 5.59 -6.34 0.05
CA LEU A 34 4.65 -5.24 -0.05
C LEU A 34 4.87 -4.21 1.06
N THR A 35 4.79 -2.95 0.68
CA THR A 35 4.74 -1.81 1.59
C THR A 35 3.42 -1.07 1.36
N VAL A 36 2.55 -1.03 2.37
CA VAL A 36 1.28 -0.31 2.30
C VAL A 36 1.56 1.20 2.31
N LEU A 37 1.07 1.90 1.29
CA LEU A 37 1.21 3.35 1.15
C LEU A 37 -0.01 4.08 1.72
N GLY A 38 -1.19 3.48 1.59
CA GLY A 38 -2.46 4.12 1.90
C GLY A 38 -3.55 3.13 2.27
N ARG A 39 -4.41 3.55 3.21
CA ARG A 39 -5.65 2.87 3.56
C ARG A 39 -6.79 3.74 3.07
N GLU A 40 -7.84 3.11 2.55
CA GLU A 40 -9.08 3.79 2.18
C GLU A 40 -8.79 4.94 1.20
N VAL A 41 -8.03 4.66 0.15
CA VAL A 41 -7.52 5.68 -0.75
C VAL A 41 -8.57 6.03 -1.79
N ARG A 42 -8.85 7.32 -1.98
CA ARG A 42 -9.79 7.76 -3.02
C ARG A 42 -9.14 7.58 -4.41
N LEU A 43 -9.83 6.86 -5.29
CA LEU A 43 -9.42 6.63 -6.67
C LEU A 43 -10.63 6.83 -7.60
N GLY A 44 -10.59 7.88 -8.41
CA GLY A 44 -11.72 8.28 -9.24
C GLY A 44 -12.98 8.52 -8.42
N THR A 45 -14.04 7.75 -8.70
CA THR A 45 -15.32 7.83 -7.98
C THR A 45 -15.42 6.90 -6.78
N GLY A 46 -14.44 5.99 -6.60
CA GLY A 46 -14.45 4.99 -5.55
C GLY A 46 -13.34 5.18 -4.53
N ARG A 47 -13.26 4.21 -3.62
CA ARG A 47 -12.25 4.15 -2.57
C ARG A 47 -11.70 2.74 -2.53
N VAL A 48 -10.38 2.61 -2.72
CA VAL A 48 -9.69 1.33 -2.58
C VAL A 48 -9.39 1.07 -1.10
N ASP A 49 -9.57 -0.16 -0.65
CA ASP A 49 -9.30 -0.53 0.75
C ASP A 49 -7.83 -0.33 1.13
N LEU A 50 -6.90 -0.84 0.31
CA LEU A 50 -5.47 -0.63 0.49
C LEU A 50 -4.76 -0.41 -0.84
N ILE A 51 -3.79 0.50 -0.82
CA ILE A 51 -2.82 0.68 -1.90
C ILE A 51 -1.43 0.42 -1.35
N ALA A 52 -0.67 -0.42 -2.03
CA ALA A 52 0.66 -0.83 -1.65
C ALA A 52 1.61 -0.75 -2.84
N VAL A 53 2.90 -0.86 -2.57
CA VAL A 53 3.93 -0.97 -3.59
C VAL A 53 4.82 -2.17 -3.30
N GLU A 54 5.15 -2.92 -4.35
CA GLU A 54 6.18 -3.95 -4.30
C GLU A 54 7.58 -3.31 -4.33
N SER A 55 8.59 -3.99 -3.82
CA SER A 55 10.01 -3.59 -3.97
C SER A 55 10.46 -3.32 -5.42
N SER A 56 9.75 -3.84 -6.43
CA SER A 56 9.99 -3.56 -7.85
C SER A 56 9.50 -2.18 -8.31
N GLY A 57 8.74 -1.46 -7.47
CA GLY A 57 8.03 -0.23 -7.82
C GLY A 57 6.65 -0.47 -8.45
N ARG A 58 6.20 -1.73 -8.56
CA ARG A 58 4.84 -2.04 -9.02
C ARG A 58 3.80 -1.67 -7.98
N LEU A 59 2.80 -0.91 -8.39
CA LEU A 59 1.65 -0.56 -7.57
C LEU A 59 0.74 -1.78 -7.42
N VAL A 60 0.25 -1.99 -6.20
CA VAL A 60 -0.62 -3.10 -5.83
C VAL A 60 -1.89 -2.50 -5.21
N ILE A 61 -3.03 -2.88 -5.75
CA ILE A 61 -4.37 -2.51 -5.28
C ILE A 61 -4.92 -3.74 -4.58
N VAL A 62 -5.37 -3.58 -3.33
CA VAL A 62 -5.95 -4.67 -2.55
C VAL A 62 -7.35 -4.27 -2.13
N GLU A 63 -8.33 -5.08 -2.55
CA GLU A 63 -9.73 -5.02 -2.13
C GLU A 63 -10.00 -6.18 -1.18
N VAL A 64 -10.65 -5.89 -0.05
CA VAL A 64 -10.91 -6.86 1.00
C VAL A 64 -12.40 -7.13 1.07
N LYS A 65 -12.78 -8.36 0.71
CA LYS A 65 -14.15 -8.87 0.85
C LYS A 65 -14.13 -10.23 1.50
N LEU A 66 -15.02 -10.44 2.47
CA LEU A 66 -15.28 -11.78 2.99
C LEU A 66 -15.87 -12.65 1.87
N ALA A 67 -15.76 -13.97 2.02
CA ALA A 67 -16.27 -14.91 1.04
C ALA A 67 -17.79 -14.71 0.83
N GLY A 68 -18.12 -13.99 -0.22
CA GLY A 68 -19.49 -13.73 -0.66
C GLY A 68 -19.91 -14.63 -1.82
N ASN A 69 -21.11 -14.36 -2.33
CA ASN A 69 -21.64 -15.04 -3.50
C ASN A 69 -20.82 -14.70 -4.78
N SER A 70 -21.15 -15.35 -5.91
CA SER A 70 -20.46 -15.12 -7.18
C SER A 70 -20.65 -13.71 -7.75
N GLU A 71 -21.68 -12.99 -7.32
CA GLU A 71 -21.97 -11.61 -7.73
C GLU A 71 -21.06 -10.63 -6.99
N THR A 72 -20.84 -10.81 -5.69
CA THR A 72 -19.87 -10.04 -4.90
C THR A 72 -18.47 -10.12 -5.51
N ARG A 73 -18.03 -11.32 -5.91
CA ARG A 73 -16.72 -11.48 -6.57
C ARG A 73 -16.64 -10.74 -7.90
N ARG A 74 -17.70 -10.77 -8.71
CA ARG A 74 -17.76 -10.03 -9.98
C ARG A 74 -17.74 -8.51 -9.76
N ALA A 75 -18.42 -8.03 -8.72
CA ALA A 75 -18.40 -6.62 -8.35
C ALA A 75 -16.98 -6.15 -7.98
N VAL A 76 -16.24 -6.94 -7.20
CA VAL A 76 -14.83 -6.63 -6.84
C VAL A 76 -13.96 -6.53 -8.09
N VAL A 77 -14.07 -7.47 -9.02
CA VAL A 77 -13.28 -7.42 -10.27
C VAL A 77 -13.58 -6.14 -11.05
N ALA A 78 -14.84 -5.72 -11.14
CA ALA A 78 -15.21 -4.47 -11.80
C ALA A 78 -14.62 -3.23 -11.09
N GLN A 79 -14.60 -3.22 -9.75
CA GLN A 79 -13.99 -2.15 -8.96
C GLN A 79 -12.48 -2.07 -9.22
N VAL A 80 -11.77 -3.20 -9.14
CA VAL A 80 -10.31 -3.26 -9.41
C VAL A 80 -9.98 -2.76 -10.81
N LEU A 81 -10.76 -3.17 -11.82
CA LEU A 81 -10.57 -2.70 -13.20
C LEU A 81 -10.83 -1.20 -13.35
N SER A 82 -11.84 -0.67 -12.66
CA SER A 82 -12.12 0.77 -12.65
C SER A 82 -10.96 1.57 -12.04
N TYR A 83 -10.39 1.09 -10.92
CA TYR A 83 -9.23 1.72 -10.29
C TYR A 83 -7.99 1.64 -11.18
N ALA A 84 -7.75 0.49 -11.81
CA ALA A 84 -6.65 0.32 -12.74
C ALA A 84 -6.75 1.31 -13.93
N ALA A 85 -7.94 1.47 -14.52
CA ALA A 85 -8.18 2.41 -15.60
C ALA A 85 -7.94 3.88 -15.16
N TYR A 86 -8.38 4.24 -13.96
CA TYR A 86 -8.12 5.57 -13.39
C TYR A 86 -6.61 5.82 -13.20
N LEU A 87 -5.91 4.86 -12.60
CA LEU A 87 -4.47 4.96 -12.33
C LEU A 87 -3.62 4.97 -13.61
N GLN A 88 -4.03 4.23 -14.64
CA GLN A 88 -3.37 4.23 -15.95
C GLN A 88 -3.36 5.64 -16.59
N GLY A 89 -4.38 6.46 -16.31
CA GLY A 89 -4.48 7.83 -16.81
C GLY A 89 -3.57 8.84 -16.12
N LEU A 90 -2.89 8.47 -15.03
CA LEU A 90 -2.08 9.39 -14.23
C LEU A 90 -0.59 9.24 -14.53
N ALA A 91 0.09 10.38 -14.72
CA ALA A 91 1.54 10.41 -14.63
C ALA A 91 2.00 10.16 -13.18
N VAL A 92 3.23 9.66 -12.99
CA VAL A 92 3.77 9.31 -11.66
C VAL A 92 3.71 10.50 -10.69
N GLY A 93 4.07 11.71 -11.13
CA GLY A 93 3.97 12.90 -10.27
C GLY A 93 2.52 13.26 -9.88
N GLN A 94 1.55 12.97 -10.75
CA GLN A 94 0.12 13.14 -10.43
C GLN A 94 -0.36 12.07 -9.46
N LEU A 95 0.09 10.81 -9.59
CA LEU A 95 -0.18 9.77 -8.61
C LEU A 95 0.35 10.16 -7.23
N GLU A 96 1.60 10.63 -7.16
CA GLU A 96 2.20 11.08 -5.90
C GLU A 96 1.40 12.22 -5.27
N THR A 97 1.10 13.28 -6.04
CA THR A 97 0.49 14.49 -5.50
C THR A 97 -1.00 14.37 -5.25
N ALA A 98 -1.76 13.76 -6.16
CA ALA A 98 -3.22 13.71 -6.09
C ALA A 98 -3.74 12.55 -5.24
N VAL A 99 -2.98 11.45 -5.14
CA VAL A 99 -3.43 10.23 -4.47
C VAL A 99 -2.60 9.96 -3.21
N LEU A 100 -1.27 9.93 -3.30
CA LEU A 100 -0.43 9.39 -2.23
C LEU A 100 -0.02 10.40 -1.17
N ALA A 101 0.14 11.68 -1.51
CA ALA A 101 0.74 12.70 -0.63
C ALA A 101 0.10 12.75 0.76
N SER A 102 -1.23 12.77 0.84
CA SER A 102 -1.95 12.79 2.11
C SER A 102 -1.73 11.54 2.95
N HIS A 103 -1.67 10.37 2.31
CA HIS A 103 -1.49 9.09 3.00
C HIS A 103 -0.04 8.87 3.45
N LEU A 104 0.93 9.33 2.65
CA LEU A 104 2.35 9.28 2.99
C LEU A 104 2.65 10.23 4.15
N ALA A 105 2.11 11.46 4.11
CA ALA A 105 2.25 12.44 5.18
C ALA A 105 1.66 11.93 6.50
N ALA A 106 0.48 11.30 6.46
CA ALA A 106 -0.15 10.70 7.64
C ALA A 106 0.70 9.58 8.27
N ARG A 107 1.55 8.91 7.48
CA ARG A 107 2.51 7.89 7.92
C ARG A 107 3.89 8.46 8.27
N GLY A 108 4.09 9.77 8.16
CA GLY A 108 5.37 10.44 8.40
C GLY A 108 6.43 10.19 7.32
N TRP A 109 6.02 9.76 6.12
CA TRP A 109 6.92 9.52 5.00
C TRP A 109 7.02 10.76 4.13
N ALA A 110 8.24 11.15 3.78
CA ALA A 110 8.47 12.27 2.86
C ALA A 110 8.35 11.79 1.40
N THR A 111 7.71 12.60 0.56
CA THR A 111 7.77 12.43 -0.89
C THR A 111 9.04 13.08 -1.42
N GLU A 112 10.00 12.28 -1.86
CA GLU A 112 11.03 12.80 -2.77
C GLU A 112 10.43 12.81 -4.17
N ALA A 113 10.19 13.99 -4.74
CA ALA A 113 9.65 14.10 -6.09
C ALA A 113 10.49 13.25 -7.06
N VAL A 114 9.87 12.21 -7.65
CA VAL A 114 10.50 11.32 -8.61
C VAL A 114 10.82 12.13 -9.87
N GLY A 115 12.04 12.69 -9.91
CA GLY A 115 12.45 13.60 -10.98
C GLY A 115 13.74 14.38 -10.78
N ARG A 116 14.34 14.39 -9.58
CA ARG A 116 15.69 14.95 -9.37
C ARG A 116 16.62 13.91 -8.79
N ARG A 117 17.26 13.15 -9.68
CA ARG A 117 18.37 12.25 -9.35
C ARG A 117 19.42 12.97 -8.50
N ARG A 118 19.51 12.64 -7.21
CA ARG A 118 20.74 12.35 -6.45
C ARG A 118 20.32 11.78 -5.09
N VAL A 119 20.33 10.46 -4.99
CA VAL A 119 20.35 9.77 -3.69
C VAL A 119 21.55 10.30 -2.91
N ARG A 120 21.31 11.14 -1.91
CA ARG A 120 22.24 11.34 -0.79
C ARG A 120 21.62 10.63 0.40
N THR A 121 22.11 9.43 0.67
CA THR A 121 21.91 8.76 1.95
C THR A 121 22.35 9.69 3.08
N ALA A 122 21.39 10.26 3.82
CA ALA A 122 21.65 11.02 5.03
C ALA A 122 21.73 10.05 6.22
N ALA A 123 22.90 9.44 6.40
CA ALA A 123 23.27 8.83 7.67
C ALA A 123 24.78 9.05 7.95
N GLY A 124 25.25 10.27 7.72
CA GLY A 124 26.50 10.75 8.30
C GLY A 124 26.24 11.26 9.71
N ARG A 125 26.26 10.36 10.71
CA ARG A 125 26.44 10.77 12.11
C ARG A 125 27.77 11.50 12.20
N ARG A 126 27.75 12.84 12.30
CA ARG A 126 28.90 13.58 12.81
C ARG A 126 28.87 13.47 14.32
N VAL A 127 29.78 12.67 14.87
CA VAL A 127 30.17 12.77 16.27
C VAL A 127 31.08 14.00 16.36
N SER A 128 30.67 15.01 17.11
CA SER A 128 31.50 16.17 17.42
C SER A 128 32.50 15.79 18.51
N PRO A 129 33.82 15.92 18.34
CA PRO A 129 34.73 15.97 19.46
C PRO A 129 34.71 17.40 20.02
N SER A 130 34.01 17.61 21.14
CA SER A 130 34.18 18.85 21.91
C SER A 130 35.52 18.79 22.63
N CYS A 131 36.48 19.58 22.16
CA CYS A 131 37.75 19.81 22.84
C CYS A 131 37.96 21.32 22.98
N ARG A 132 37.82 21.81 24.23
CA ARG A 132 38.46 22.96 24.89
C ARG A 132 37.61 23.29 26.13
N ALA A 133 38.18 23.60 27.30
CA ALA A 133 39.51 24.10 27.61
C ALA A 133 40.15 23.33 28.77
#